data_AF-A0A2V7VI20-F1
#
_entry.id   AF-A0A2V7VI20-F1
#
_cell.length_a   1.000
_cell.length_b   1.000
_cell.length_c   1.000
_cell.angle_alpha   90.00
_cell.angle_beta   90.00
_cell.angle_gamma   90.00
#
_symmetry.space_group_name_H-M   'P 1'
#
loop_
_entity.id
_entity.type
_entity.pdbx_description
1 polymer ?
#
loop_
_entity_poly.entity_id
_entity_poly.type
_entity_poly.pdbx_seq_one_letter_code
_entity_poly.pdbx_strand_id
1 'polypeptide(L)'
;MRECKVAPPRTLNPRIPESLERVVMKALERDPDRRYQDAADMSRDLEAVMRESQPPPSPAALARLMENLYEPREREDAVAEESPAEPAPPPPAKEPPASPPPTESTGPSASMSIQKLLKRFGIK
;
A
#
# COMPACT_ATOMS: atom_id res chain seq x y z
N MET A 1 17.70 43.96 22.02
CA MET A 1 17.52 42.77 21.14
C MET A 1 16.91 43.25 19.81
N ARG A 2 17.05 42.52 18.69
CA ARG A 2 16.34 42.86 17.44
C ARG A 2 14.91 42.31 17.52
N GLU A 3 13.90 43.13 17.25
CA GLU A 3 12.52 42.66 17.16
C GLU A 3 12.28 42.05 15.78
N CYS A 4 12.26 40.71 15.72
CA CYS A 4 11.95 39.98 14.49
C CYS A 4 10.42 39.90 14.32
N LYS A 5 9.87 40.78 13.47
CA LYS A 5 8.44 40.75 13.14
C LYS A 5 8.19 39.67 12.08
N VAL A 6 7.74 38.50 12.52
CA VAL A 6 7.35 37.38 11.64
C VAL A 6 6.16 37.79 10.79
N ALA A 7 6.31 37.73 9.46
CA ALA A 7 5.22 37.91 8.52
C ALA A 7 4.49 36.57 8.25
N PRO A 8 3.16 36.55 8.08
CA PRO A 8 2.44 35.31 7.80
C PRO A 8 2.90 34.68 6.47
N PRO A 9 3.19 33.37 6.40
CA PRO A 9 3.73 32.73 5.20
C PRO A 9 2.87 32.89 3.94
N ARG A 10 1.54 33.07 4.05
CA ARG A 10 0.66 33.34 2.90
C ARG A 10 0.91 34.69 2.24
N THR A 11 1.54 35.67 2.92
CA THR A 11 1.98 36.92 2.27
C THR A 11 3.17 36.71 1.33
N LEU A 12 3.89 35.60 1.46
CA LEU A 12 4.99 35.20 0.57
C LEU A 12 4.52 34.18 -0.48
N ASN A 13 3.61 33.27 -0.12
CA ASN A 13 3.04 32.30 -1.04
C ASN A 13 1.54 32.04 -0.74
N PRO A 14 0.61 32.67 -1.48
CA PRO A 14 -0.83 32.49 -1.30
C PRO A 14 -1.37 31.07 -1.51
N ARG A 15 -0.56 30.13 -2.06
CA ARG A 15 -0.95 28.71 -2.19
C ARG A 15 -0.84 27.92 -0.89
N ILE A 16 -0.29 28.51 0.18
CA ILE A 16 -0.18 27.87 1.49
C ILE A 16 -1.57 27.78 2.13
N PRO A 17 -2.02 26.58 2.58
CA PRO A 17 -3.27 26.43 3.32
C PRO A 17 -3.28 27.26 4.60
N GLU A 18 -4.44 27.82 4.95
CA GLU A 18 -4.60 28.60 6.19
C GLU A 18 -4.36 27.75 7.44
N SER A 19 -4.75 26.48 7.39
CA SER A 19 -4.48 25.50 8.45
C SER A 19 -2.98 25.34 8.71
N LEU A 20 -2.15 25.28 7.67
CA LEU A 20 -0.68 25.26 7.78
C LEU A 20 -0.11 26.57 8.32
N GLU A 21 -0.64 27.71 7.87
CA GLU A 21 -0.22 29.03 8.36
C GLU A 21 -0.43 29.16 9.88
N ARG A 22 -1.56 28.70 10.42
CA ARG A 22 -1.82 28.72 11.87
C ARG A 22 -0.78 27.93 12.66
N VAL A 23 -0.36 26.75 12.16
CA VAL A 23 0.69 25.93 12.79
C VAL A 23 2.04 26.65 12.77
N VAL A 24 2.42 27.23 11.63
CA VAL A 24 3.68 27.99 11.50
C VAL A 24 3.69 29.22 12.43
N MET A 25 2.60 29.99 12.49
CA MET A 25 2.51 31.17 13.35
C MET A 25 2.50 30.81 14.84
N LYS A 26 1.86 29.71 15.25
CA LYS A 26 1.91 29.18 16.63
C LYS A 26 3.32 28.67 17.00
N ALA A 27 4.03 28.04 16.05
CA ALA A 27 5.41 27.59 16.26
C ALA A 27 6.42 28.76 16.35
N LEU A 28 6.15 29.88 15.67
CA LEU A 28 6.98 31.08 15.65
C LEU A 28 6.52 32.18 16.62
N GLU A 29 5.55 31.90 17.50
CA GLU A 29 5.02 32.84 18.47
C GLU A 29 6.13 33.39 19.40
N ARG A 30 6.07 34.70 19.71
CA ARG A 30 7.11 35.41 20.49
C ARG A 30 7.17 34.94 21.94
N ASP A 31 6.01 34.56 22.47
CA ASP A 31 5.81 34.08 23.83
C ASP A 31 6.00 32.55 23.87
N PRO A 32 6.98 32.02 24.63
CA PRO A 32 7.21 30.58 24.74
C PRO A 32 6.00 29.80 25.30
N ASP A 33 5.24 30.38 26.23
CA ASP A 33 4.12 29.70 26.89
C ASP A 33 2.92 29.53 25.93
N ARG A 34 2.87 30.35 24.87
CA ARG A 34 1.85 30.31 23.81
C ARG A 34 2.29 29.51 22.58
N ARG A 35 3.51 28.97 22.58
CA ARG A 35 4.03 28.04 21.56
C ARG A 35 3.56 26.61 21.84
N TYR A 36 3.80 25.70 20.89
CA TYR A 36 3.84 24.26 21.18
C TYR A 36 4.87 23.98 22.28
N GLN A 37 4.43 23.34 23.37
CA GLN A 37 5.32 22.87 24.43
C GLN A 37 6.01 21.57 24.00
N ASP A 38 5.25 20.66 23.39
CA ASP A 38 5.75 19.37 22.90
C ASP A 38 5.76 19.28 21.36
N ALA A 39 6.81 18.65 20.81
CA ALA A 39 6.88 18.32 19.39
C ALA A 39 5.75 17.36 18.95
N ALA A 40 5.20 16.55 19.87
CA ALA A 40 4.07 15.67 19.61
C ALA A 40 2.79 16.45 19.25
N ASP A 41 2.54 17.60 19.89
CA ASP A 41 1.39 18.45 19.54
C ASP A 41 1.57 19.15 18.20
N MET A 42 2.81 19.52 17.86
CA MET A 42 3.11 20.04 16.53
C MET A 42 2.93 18.96 15.45
N SER A 43 3.30 17.70 15.71
CA SER A 43 3.03 16.57 14.81
C SER A 43 1.53 16.39 14.57
N ARG A 44 0.72 16.34 15.65
CA ARG A 44 -0.74 16.16 15.57
C ARG A 44 -1.41 17.21 14.69
N ASP A 45 -1.03 18.48 14.87
CA ASP A 45 -1.54 19.59 14.06
C ASP A 45 -1.05 19.52 12.60
N LEU A 46 0.22 19.19 12.35
CA LEU A 46 0.76 19.01 10.98
C LEU A 46 0.08 17.85 10.24
N GLU A 47 -0.11 16.70 10.89
CA GLU A 47 -0.83 15.58 10.31
C GLU A 47 -2.29 15.93 9.98
N ALA A 48 -2.93 16.80 10.78
CA ALA A 48 -4.29 17.25 10.48
C ALA A 48 -4.33 18.07 9.18
N VAL A 49 -3.34 18.96 8.95
CA VAL A 49 -3.15 19.67 7.67
C VAL A 49 -2.88 18.70 6.51
N MET A 50 -2.09 17.65 6.74
CA MET A 50 -1.83 16.63 5.71
C MET A 50 -3.10 15.84 5.35
N ARG A 51 -3.93 15.50 6.36
CA ARG A 51 -5.23 14.83 6.16
C ARG A 51 -6.28 15.72 5.48
N GLU A 52 -6.20 17.04 5.63
CA GLU A 52 -7.04 18.00 4.91
C GLU A 52 -6.64 18.16 3.43
N SER A 53 -5.36 17.98 3.11
CA SER A 53 -4.81 18.24 1.77
C SER A 53 -4.58 17.00 0.89
N GLN A 54 -4.53 15.80 1.47
CA GLN A 54 -4.35 14.56 0.71
C GLN A 54 -5.69 13.83 0.43
N PRO A 55 -5.84 13.21 -0.76
CA PRO A 55 -6.95 12.27 -1.00
C PRO A 55 -6.81 11.04 -0.10
N PRO A 56 -7.91 10.34 0.24
CA PRO A 56 -7.86 9.13 1.05
C PRO A 56 -6.98 8.06 0.40
N PRO A 57 -6.25 7.24 1.18
CA PRO A 57 -5.34 6.24 0.65
C PRO A 57 -6.10 5.20 -0.18
N SER A 58 -5.77 5.13 -1.47
CA SER A 58 -6.40 4.19 -2.41
C SER A 58 -5.59 2.90 -2.54
N PRO A 59 -6.21 1.75 -2.86
CA PRO A 59 -5.49 0.50 -3.11
C PRO A 59 -4.43 0.63 -4.23
N ALA A 60 -4.67 1.48 -5.23
CA ALA A 60 -3.71 1.77 -6.30
C ALA A 60 -2.51 2.61 -5.83
N ALA A 61 -2.69 3.51 -4.85
CA ALA A 61 -1.59 4.21 -4.23
C ALA A 61 -0.75 3.27 -3.34
N LEU A 62 -1.41 2.38 -2.59
CA LEU A 62 -0.72 1.36 -1.79
C LEU A 62 0.06 0.37 -2.65
N ALA A 63 -0.50 -0.10 -3.76
CA ALA A 63 0.18 -1.01 -4.68
C ALA A 63 1.47 -0.39 -5.25
N ARG A 64 1.42 0.86 -5.71
CA ARG A 64 2.61 1.61 -6.17
C ARG A 64 3.62 1.87 -5.06
N LEU A 65 3.16 2.11 -3.83
CA LEU A 65 4.05 2.27 -2.69
C LEU A 65 4.76 0.94 -2.36
N MET A 66 4.07 -0.19 -2.44
CA MET A 66 4.68 -1.51 -2.28
C MET A 66 5.68 -1.82 -3.41
N GLU A 67 5.34 -1.53 -4.66
CA GLU A 67 6.23 -1.69 -5.83
C GLU A 67 7.53 -0.86 -5.68
N ASN A 68 7.45 0.34 -5.09
CA ASN A 68 8.61 1.20 -4.82
C ASN A 68 9.41 0.80 -3.56
N LEU A 69 8.77 0.25 -2.53
CA LEU A 69 9.43 -0.16 -1.27
C LEU A 69 10.03 -1.57 -1.35
N TYR A 70 9.45 -2.42 -2.19
CA TYR A 70 9.92 -3.76 -2.51
C TYR A 70 10.40 -3.77 -3.97
N GLU A 71 11.43 -2.97 -4.27
CA GLU A 71 12.20 -3.16 -5.49
C GLU A 71 12.53 -4.66 -5.63
N PRO A 72 12.40 -5.27 -6.83
CA PRO A 72 12.78 -6.66 -7.02
C PRO A 72 14.25 -6.84 -6.64
N ARG A 73 14.51 -7.42 -5.46
CA ARG A 73 15.85 -7.69 -4.96
C ARG A 73 16.45 -8.79 -5.82
N GLU A 74 17.10 -8.37 -6.91
CA GLU A 74 17.47 -9.25 -8.02
C GLU A 74 18.56 -10.25 -7.60
N ARG A 75 18.09 -11.39 -7.07
CA ARG A 75 18.79 -12.68 -7.09
C ARG A 75 20.03 -12.76 -6.20
N GLU A 76 20.22 -11.82 -5.27
CA GLU A 76 21.29 -11.88 -4.25
C GLU A 76 21.10 -13.11 -3.32
N ASP A 77 19.87 -13.36 -2.87
CA ASP A 77 19.50 -14.55 -2.06
C ASP A 77 19.54 -15.87 -2.87
N ALA A 78 19.90 -15.83 -4.15
CA ALA A 78 20.05 -17.02 -5.01
C ALA A 78 21.51 -17.53 -5.09
N VAL A 79 22.42 -17.03 -4.23
CA VAL A 79 23.86 -17.36 -4.28
C VAL A 79 24.45 -17.73 -2.91
N ALA A 80 23.85 -18.69 -2.19
CA ALA A 80 24.54 -19.63 -1.29
C ALA A 80 23.58 -20.59 -0.56
N GLU A 81 23.27 -21.75 -1.17
CA GLU A 81 23.08 -23.05 -0.48
C GLU A 81 23.14 -24.19 -1.54
N GLU A 82 24.26 -24.26 -2.28
CA GLU A 82 24.63 -25.45 -3.05
C GLU A 82 25.69 -26.23 -2.25
N SER A 83 25.22 -27.20 -1.45
CA SER A 83 26.06 -28.10 -0.66
C SER A 83 25.96 -29.53 -1.23
N PRO A 84 27.07 -30.19 -1.62
CA PRO A 84 27.02 -31.38 -2.48
C PRO A 84 27.02 -32.74 -1.74
N ALA A 85 26.41 -33.74 -2.40
CA ALA A 85 26.37 -35.18 -2.05
C ALA A 85 25.51 -35.56 -0.81
N GLU A 86 24.90 -36.75 -0.69
CA GLU A 86 25.14 -38.06 -1.36
C GLU A 86 23.89 -38.67 -2.07
N PRO A 87 24.02 -39.78 -2.84
CA PRO A 87 23.01 -40.23 -3.83
C PRO A 87 21.92 -41.22 -3.33
N ALA A 88 20.96 -41.49 -4.22
CA ALA A 88 19.70 -42.22 -3.97
C ALA A 88 19.79 -43.76 -3.98
N PRO A 89 18.67 -44.44 -3.64
CA PRO A 89 18.01 -45.27 -4.66
C PRO A 89 16.49 -44.98 -4.82
N PRO A 90 15.86 -45.38 -5.95
CA PRO A 90 14.53 -44.88 -6.34
C PRO A 90 13.34 -45.84 -6.04
N PRO A 91 12.11 -45.32 -5.91
CA PRO A 91 10.89 -46.08 -6.24
C PRO A 91 10.74 -46.20 -7.78
N PRO A 92 10.24 -47.33 -8.31
CA PRO A 92 10.24 -47.59 -9.75
C PRO A 92 9.08 -46.91 -10.51
N ALA A 93 9.37 -46.39 -11.70
CA ALA A 93 8.37 -45.95 -12.66
C ALA A 93 8.01 -47.05 -13.68
N LYS A 94 6.74 -47.10 -14.12
CA LYS A 94 6.29 -47.56 -15.44
C LYS A 94 4.82 -47.18 -15.72
N GLU A 95 4.47 -47.20 -17.01
CA GLU A 95 3.40 -46.40 -17.64
C GLU A 95 2.14 -47.23 -18.03
N PRO A 96 1.03 -46.61 -18.52
CA PRO A 96 -0.33 -47.18 -18.47
C PRO A 96 -0.72 -48.02 -19.70
N PRO A 97 -1.91 -48.67 -19.71
CA PRO A 97 -3.05 -48.08 -20.44
C PRO A 97 -4.48 -48.44 -19.93
N ALA A 98 -5.49 -47.91 -20.63
CA ALA A 98 -6.89 -48.38 -20.81
C ALA A 98 -8.01 -47.97 -19.82
N SER A 99 -9.23 -47.91 -20.39
CA SER A 99 -10.56 -47.60 -19.80
C SER A 99 -11.53 -48.77 -20.12
N PRO A 100 -12.86 -48.75 -19.81
CA PRO A 100 -13.70 -47.82 -19.02
C PRO A 100 -14.54 -48.55 -17.92
N PRO A 101 -15.89 -48.40 -17.84
CA PRO A 101 -16.72 -47.62 -16.89
C PRO A 101 -17.26 -48.47 -15.70
N PRO A 102 -18.23 -48.04 -14.84
CA PRO A 102 -18.95 -46.75 -14.69
C PRO A 102 -18.61 -46.06 -13.32
N THR A 103 -19.43 -45.45 -12.44
CA THR A 103 -20.90 -45.28 -12.24
C THR A 103 -21.22 -44.06 -11.33
N GLU A 104 -22.52 -43.73 -11.19
CA GLU A 104 -23.24 -43.09 -10.06
C GLU A 104 -22.45 -42.22 -9.03
N SER A 105 -22.68 -40.91 -9.02
CA SER A 105 -23.71 -40.23 -8.19
C SER A 105 -23.17 -39.82 -6.80
N THR A 106 -23.07 -38.54 -6.46
CA THR A 106 -24.26 -37.77 -6.04
C THR A 106 -24.05 -36.25 -6.08
N GLY A 107 -25.06 -35.50 -6.53
CA GLY A 107 -25.39 -34.18 -5.96
C GLY A 107 -24.77 -32.93 -6.64
N PRO A 108 -25.59 -31.93 -7.04
CA PRO A 108 -25.10 -30.69 -7.65
C PRO A 108 -25.18 -29.47 -6.72
N SER A 109 -24.32 -28.46 -6.95
CA SER A 109 -24.68 -27.07 -6.61
C SER A 109 -23.97 -26.02 -7.49
N ALA A 110 -24.80 -25.22 -8.17
CA ALA A 110 -24.54 -23.82 -8.56
C ALA A 110 -23.25 -23.44 -9.34
N SER A 111 -22.83 -24.22 -10.35
CA SER A 111 -21.99 -23.65 -11.42
C SER A 111 -22.82 -22.69 -12.29
N MET A 112 -22.58 -21.39 -12.19
CA MET A 112 -23.39 -20.35 -12.83
C MET A 112 -22.89 -20.06 -14.25
N SER A 113 -23.56 -20.65 -15.25
CA SER A 113 -23.09 -20.71 -16.64
C SER A 113 -22.73 -19.34 -17.25
N ILE A 114 -21.56 -19.25 -17.90
CA ILE A 114 -20.99 -18.03 -18.51
C ILE A 114 -21.98 -17.32 -19.46
N GLN A 115 -22.79 -18.08 -20.20
CA GLN A 115 -23.84 -17.53 -21.09
C GLN A 115 -24.88 -16.66 -20.37
N LYS A 116 -25.09 -16.87 -19.06
CA LYS A 116 -25.99 -16.06 -18.22
C LYS A 116 -25.35 -14.74 -17.76
N LEU A 117 -24.02 -14.67 -17.73
CA LEU A 117 -23.28 -13.43 -17.47
C LEU A 117 -23.25 -12.53 -18.71
N LEU A 118 -22.93 -13.09 -19.88
CA LEU A 118 -22.89 -12.36 -21.16
C LEU A 118 -24.23 -11.68 -21.49
N LYS A 119 -25.35 -12.40 -21.33
CA LYS A 119 -26.71 -11.83 -21.52
C LYS A 119 -27.07 -10.70 -20.55
N ARG A 120 -26.35 -10.53 -19.42
CA ARG A 120 -26.59 -9.41 -18.48
C ARG A 120 -25.87 -8.12 -18.88
N PHE A 121 -24.77 -8.21 -19.62
CA PHE A 121 -23.99 -7.06 -20.07
C PHE A 121 -24.29 -6.59 -21.50
N GLY A 122 -25.23 -7.25 -22.20
CA GLY A 122 -25.72 -6.80 -23.52
C GLY A 122 -24.75 -7.00 -24.68
N ILE A 123 -23.63 -7.70 -24.46
CA ILE A 123 -22.64 -8.04 -25.47
C ILE A 123 -23.18 -9.23 -26.29
N LYS A 124 -23.10 -9.13 -27.62
CA LYS A 124 -23.42 -10.20 -28.59
C LYS A 124 -22.15 -10.88 -29.08
#